data_AF-A0A3D8I648-F1
#
_entry.id   AF-A0A3D8I648-F1
#
_cell.length_a   1.000
_cell.length_b   1.000
_cell.length_c   1.000
_cell.angle_alpha   90.00
_cell.angle_beta   90.00
_cell.angle_gamma   90.00
#
_symmetry.space_group_name_H-M   'P 1'
#
loop_
_entity.id
_entity.type
_entity.pdbx_description
1 polymer ?
#
loop_
_entity_poly.entity_id
_entity_poly.type
_entity_poly.pdbx_seq_one_letter_code
_entity_poly.pdbx_strand_id
1 'polypeptide(L)' 'MASRFRNQAKRDTRDIMKDKQEAQRLDRIEREYTWVFLVKKAKDRGKRGDEIYDYIIESSQRTRISVNEKMGIKPK' A
#
# COMPACT_ATOMS: atom_id res chain seq x y z
N MET A 1 -11.41 -6.93 1.27
CA MET A 1 -10.58 -7.97 0.63
C MET A 1 -9.26 -7.42 0.08
N ALA A 2 -9.26 -6.39 -0.76
CA ALA A 2 -8.06 -5.90 -1.48
C ALA A 2 -6.84 -5.54 -0.60
N SER A 3 -7.03 -4.89 0.56
CA SER A 3 -5.91 -4.52 1.44
C SER A 3 -5.18 -5.72 2.05
N ARG A 4 -5.89 -6.82 2.31
CA ARG A 4 -5.29 -8.06 2.82
C ARG A 4 -4.39 -8.69 1.76
N PHE A 5 -4.86 -8.80 0.53
CA PHE A 5 -4.07 -9.29 -0.60
C PHE A 5 -2.81 -8.45 -0.83
N ARG A 6 -2.93 -7.12 -0.75
CA ARG A 6 -1.77 -6.22 -0.86
C ARG A 6 -0.74 -6.44 0.23
N ASN A 7 -1.17 -6.55 1.48
CA ASN A 7 -0.25 -6.79 2.60
C ASN A 7 0.41 -8.16 2.49
N GLN A 8 -0.32 -9.18 2.02
CA GLN A 8 0.24 -10.50 1.76
C GLN A 8 1.32 -10.45 0.67
N ALA A 9 1.00 -9.85 -0.48
CA ALA A 9 1.97 -9.69 -1.57
C ALA A 9 3.24 -8.93 -1.13
N LYS A 10 3.11 -7.92 -0.25
CA LYS A 10 4.26 -7.23 0.34
C LYS A 10 5.12 -8.16 1.19
N ARG A 11 4.51 -8.98 2.06
CA ARG A 11 5.24 -9.95 2.89
C ARG A 11 5.96 -10.98 2.04
N ASP A 12 5.22 -11.64 1.14
CA ASP A 12 5.76 -12.68 0.27
C ASP A 12 6.95 -12.15 -0.54
N THR A 13 6.84 -10.92 -1.07
CA THR A 13 7.94 -10.27 -1.80
C THR A 13 9.15 -10.05 -0.91
N ARG A 14 8.97 -9.51 0.30
CA ARG A 14 10.08 -9.23 1.23
C ARG A 14 10.77 -10.52 1.69
N ASP A 15 10.02 -11.60 1.85
CA ASP A 15 10.56 -12.91 2.23
C ASP A 15 11.51 -13.45 1.15
N ILE A 16 11.21 -13.22 -0.13
CA ILE A 16 12.03 -13.68 -1.26
C ILE A 16 13.08 -12.65 -1.74
N MET A 17 13.10 -11.43 -1.20
CA MET A 17 14.10 -10.43 -1.56
C MET A 17 15.52 -10.94 -1.26
N LYS A 18 16.44 -10.76 -2.22
CA LYS A 18 17.88 -11.09 -2.04
C LYS A 18 18.56 -10.11 -1.08
N ASP A 19 18.21 -8.84 -1.16
CA ASP A 19 18.68 -7.81 -0.22
C ASP A 19 17.85 -7.83 1.06
N LYS A 20 18.37 -8.50 2.10
CA LYS A 20 17.71 -8.64 3.40
C LYS A 20 17.75 -7.35 4.23
N GLN A 21 18.76 -6.49 4.05
CA GLN A 21 18.83 -5.22 4.77
C GLN A 21 17.73 -4.29 4.30
N GLU A 22 17.53 -4.21 2.97
CA GLU A 22 16.46 -3.41 2.40
C GLU A 22 15.07 -3.96 2.75
N ALA A 23 14.89 -5.28 2.76
CA ALA A 23 13.64 -5.89 3.20
C ALA A 23 13.26 -5.49 4.64
N GLN A 24 14.21 -5.56 5.59
CA GLN A 24 14.01 -5.13 6.97
C GLN A 24 13.74 -3.62 7.09
N ARG A 25 14.42 -2.80 6.28
CA ARG A 25 14.18 -1.36 6.21
C ARG A 25 12.74 -1.08 5.75
N LEU A 26 12.26 -1.79 4.74
CA LEU A 26 10.90 -1.68 4.21
C LEU A 26 9.85 -2.15 5.21
N ASP A 27 10.11 -3.16 6.04
CA ASP A 27 9.17 -3.56 7.11
C ASP A 27 8.96 -2.46 8.15
N ARG A 28 10.02 -1.72 8.47
CA ARG A 28 9.97 -0.62 9.45
C ARG A 28 9.26 0.61 8.90
N ILE A 29 9.57 0.98 7.66
CA ILE A 29 9.13 2.26 7.07
C ILE A 29 7.79 2.11 6.35
N GLU A 30 7.56 0.97 5.72
CA GLU A 30 6.31 0.66 5.02
C GLU A 30 5.48 -0.37 5.76
N ARG A 31 4.90 0.08 6.88
CA ARG A 31 3.97 -0.72 7.67
C ARG A 31 2.78 -1.21 6.85
N GLU A 32 2.35 -2.42 7.17
CA GLU A 32 1.08 -2.96 6.71
C GLU A 32 -0.08 -2.11 7.23
N TYR A 33 -0.99 -1.75 6.33
CA TYR A 33 -2.16 -0.99 6.74
C TYR A 33 -3.25 -1.95 7.18
N THR A 34 -3.59 -1.91 8.46
CA THR A 34 -4.76 -2.61 9.00
C THR A 34 -6.03 -1.91 8.55
N TRP A 35 -7.18 -2.62 8.58
CA TRP A 35 -8.48 -2.01 8.28
C TRP A 35 -8.76 -0.80 9.17
N VAL A 36 -8.50 -0.91 10.47
CA VAL A 36 -8.68 0.19 11.45
C VAL A 36 -7.85 1.40 11.07
N PHE A 37 -6.58 1.18 10.67
CA PHE A 37 -5.71 2.26 10.23
C PHE A 37 -6.22 2.92 8.94
N LEU A 38 -6.68 2.12 7.97
CA LEU A 38 -7.20 2.63 6.70
C LEU A 38 -8.46 3.47 6.91
N VAL A 39 -9.37 3.03 7.76
CA VAL A 39 -10.57 3.79 8.14
C VAL A 39 -10.18 5.09 8.86
N LYS A 40 -9.24 5.03 9.82
CA LYS A 40 -8.74 6.23 10.50
C LYS A 40 -8.15 7.22 9.49
N LYS A 41 -7.28 6.76 8.60
CA LYS A 41 -6.66 7.59 7.56
C LYS A 41 -7.69 8.21 6.61
N ALA A 42 -8.75 7.48 6.25
CA ALA A 42 -9.84 8.02 5.42
C ALA A 42 -10.62 9.12 6.16
N LYS A 43 -10.92 8.91 7.44
CA LYS A 43 -11.55 9.93 8.31
C LYS A 43 -10.67 11.16 8.50
N ASP A 44 -9.39 10.98 8.73
CA ASP A 44 -8.39 12.06 8.84
C ASP A 44 -8.29 12.87 7.52
N ARG A 45 -8.70 12.28 6.39
CA ARG A 45 -8.81 12.93 5.06
C ARG A 45 -10.20 13.53 4.80
N GLY A 46 -11.08 13.56 5.80
CA GLY A 46 -12.42 14.15 5.72
C GLY A 46 -13.50 13.26 5.10
N LYS A 47 -13.20 12.00 4.76
CA LYS A 47 -14.16 11.06 4.16
C LYS A 47 -15.19 10.57 5.18
N ARG A 48 -16.45 10.41 4.76
CA ARG A 48 -17.57 10.02 5.63
C ARG A 48 -18.44 8.95 4.98
N GLY A 49 -19.10 8.14 5.82
CA GLY A 49 -19.99 7.08 5.34
C GLY A 49 -19.31 6.16 4.32
N ASP A 50 -19.94 6.00 3.17
CA ASP A 50 -19.47 5.13 2.08
C ASP A 50 -18.22 5.66 1.38
N GLU A 51 -17.95 6.97 1.43
CA GLU A 51 -16.73 7.56 0.84
C GLU A 51 -15.45 7.00 1.47
N ILE A 52 -15.55 6.48 2.70
CA ILE A 52 -14.44 5.80 3.38
C ILE A 52 -14.11 4.50 2.63
N TYR A 53 -15.12 3.72 2.26
CA TYR A 53 -14.93 2.47 1.53
C TYR A 53 -14.36 2.74 0.15
N ASP A 54 -14.93 3.69 -0.59
CA ASP A 54 -14.48 4.05 -1.94
C ASP A 54 -13.02 4.52 -1.93
N TYR A 55 -12.68 5.41 -1.00
CA TYR A 55 -11.31 5.89 -0.83
C TYR A 55 -10.32 4.75 -0.54
N ILE A 56 -10.71 3.80 0.32
CA ILE A 56 -9.84 2.67 0.66
C ILE A 56 -9.64 1.75 -0.55
N ILE A 57 -10.69 1.46 -1.32
CA ILE A 57 -10.59 0.64 -2.53
C ILE A 57 -9.67 1.32 -3.54
N GLU A 58 -9.93 2.57 -3.87
CA GLU A 58 -9.17 3.33 -4.88
C GLU A 58 -7.69 3.45 -4.47
N SER A 59 -7.42 3.87 -3.22
CA SER A 59 -6.06 4.03 -2.72
C SER A 59 -5.29 2.70 -2.62
N SER A 60 -5.99 1.58 -2.43
CA SER A 60 -5.38 0.25 -2.40
C SER A 60 -4.94 -0.21 -3.79
N GLN A 61 -5.61 0.25 -4.84
CA GLN A 61 -5.35 -0.10 -6.25
C GLN A 61 -4.38 0.86 -6.95
N ARG A 62 -4.09 2.03 -6.37
CA ARG A 62 -3.17 3.00 -6.99
C ARG A 62 -1.77 2.41 -7.20
N THR A 63 -1.32 2.54 -8.44
CA THR A 63 0.07 2.31 -8.85
C THR A 63 0.98 3.38 -8.25
N ARG A 64 2.21 3.00 -7.93
CA ARG A 64 3.22 3.94 -7.45
C ARG A 64 3.89 4.64 -8.62
N ILE A 65 3.38 5.82 -8.96
CA ILE A 65 3.89 6.64 -10.06
C ILE A 65 5.41 6.86 -9.92
N SER A 66 5.89 7.20 -8.72
CA SER A 66 7.32 7.42 -8.47
C SER A 66 8.20 6.18 -8.66
N VAL A 67 7.65 4.98 -8.54
CA VAL A 67 8.37 3.73 -8.85
C VAL A 67 8.40 3.52 -10.36
N ASN A 68 7.26 3.72 -11.04
CA ASN A 68 7.17 3.62 -12.48
C ASN A 68 8.14 4.60 -13.18
N GLU A 69 8.19 5.85 -12.73
CA GLU A 69 9.11 6.87 -13.23
C GLU A 69 10.57 6.43 -13.10
N LYS A 70 10.97 5.91 -11.93
CA LYS A 70 12.33 5.38 -11.70
C LYS A 70 12.67 4.19 -12.59
N MET A 71 11.66 3.39 -12.96
CA MET A 71 11.81 2.20 -13.79
C MET A 71 11.62 2.50 -15.29
N GLY A 72 11.44 3.77 -15.69
CA GLY A 72 11.20 4.17 -17.07
C GLY A 72 9.86 3.69 -17.64
N ILE A 73 8.94 3.23 -16.79
CA ILE A 73 7.63 2.71 -17.19
C ILE A 73 6.68 3.91 -17.33
N LYS A 74 6.31 4.27 -18.55
CA LYS A 74 5.27 5.28 -18.79
C LYS A 74 3.89 4.64 -18.56
N PRO A 75 3.08 5.14 -17.61
CA PRO A 75 1.68 4.72 -17.55
C PRO A 75 1.00 5.09 -18.87
N LYS A 76 0.23 4.15 -19.44
CA LYS A 76 -0.64 4.43 -20.60
C LYS A 76 -1.79 5.32 -20.21
#